data_AF-A0A5B9E8Y8-F1
#
_entry.id   AF-A0A5B9E8Y8-F1
#
_cell.length_a   1.000
_cell.length_b   1.000
_cell.length_c   1.000
_cell.angle_alpha   90.00
_cell.angle_beta   90.00
_cell.angle_gamma   90.00
#
_symmetry.space_group_name_H-M   'P 1'
#
loop_
_entity.id
_entity.type
_entity.pdbx_description
1 polymer ?
#
loop_
_entity_poly.entity_id
_entity_poly.type
_entity_poly.pdbx_seq_one_letter_code
_entity_poly.pdbx_strand_id
1 'polypeptide(L)'
;MRTSPALALIVLTLSAAAQTPSIRTGTQIVIVDVTVTDSRGNAVHNLKPADFTLLEDGKPQNIVRFEEHSAPSVTTPAKLGPSLKLDPGIFTNYTAAPVDRPLNIVLLDTLNTPLKDQTYVRNQMLAFLKTLQPGTNIAIFGLTTRLILLQGFTSDPAVLRNALEHKKSNPRSSSLLNDPIGTETMSDQMDAAMGGDPAAAQVIVNLQQFEANLAAIQDQMRTVYTLDAMNQLGRYLSSFPGRKNLIWFSGSFPISILPNADDPSTIQFTADKEFQDTTNLLTRSQVAVYPIDARGLFVPPMMDASNSGSRYARNQRAFSQDLIKFSSQTAAEHATMLEMAEATGGKAFRNTNDLKSAVQNAIDAGSNFYTLVYTPTNKDWNSKYRKISLKSSTQNVQLTYRHGYYAYAPQSSMAATNSQTVPSGYDAMRSAMQRGGPVPTEILFKAQVLGSPTISDKAVGTTTTAPSTKGPFRQYTVNYAALPSNVSLPTEDNGNHVLAVQFVVIAYDRDGKALSSVNNPISVSLKPTDYEGMMSGGIKYSQQISVPAKGETFLRIGIHDLIGNKVGAIEIPTSAVPPQKP
;
A
#
# COMPACT_ATOMS: atom_id res chain seq x y z
N MET A 1 -56.71 -2.08 -7.36
CA MET A 1 -56.80 -3.00 -6.22
C MET A 1 -55.78 -4.12 -6.43
N ARG A 2 -54.88 -4.30 -5.45
CA ARG A 2 -54.02 -5.45 -5.14
C ARG A 2 -52.94 -5.93 -6.13
N THR A 3 -51.74 -5.92 -5.57
CA THR A 3 -50.44 -6.45 -5.95
C THR A 3 -50.41 -7.98 -6.06
N SER A 4 -49.49 -8.52 -6.87
CA SER A 4 -49.01 -9.91 -6.77
C SER A 4 -47.50 -9.96 -7.07
N PRO A 5 -46.67 -10.54 -6.19
CA PRO A 5 -45.24 -10.72 -6.45
C PRO A 5 -44.99 -12.08 -7.11
N ALA A 6 -44.06 -12.13 -8.07
CA ALA A 6 -43.59 -13.36 -8.69
C ALA A 6 -42.53 -14.04 -7.80
N LEU A 7 -42.78 -15.30 -7.43
CA LEU A 7 -41.87 -16.18 -6.71
C LEU A 7 -40.63 -16.52 -7.56
N ALA A 8 -39.44 -16.42 -6.96
CA ALA A 8 -38.23 -17.08 -7.45
C ALA A 8 -38.12 -18.47 -6.82
N LEU A 9 -37.97 -19.50 -7.65
CA LEU A 9 -37.87 -20.90 -7.25
C LEU A 9 -36.39 -21.29 -7.09
N ILE A 10 -36.00 -21.75 -5.89
CA ILE A 10 -34.70 -22.38 -5.62
C ILE A 10 -34.96 -23.88 -5.50
N VAL A 11 -34.25 -24.69 -6.30
CA VAL A 11 -34.30 -26.16 -6.22
C VAL A 11 -33.12 -26.63 -5.37
N LEU A 12 -33.40 -27.29 -4.24
CA LEU A 12 -32.41 -28.01 -3.42
C LEU A 12 -32.71 -29.51 -3.46
N THR A 13 -31.71 -30.32 -3.84
CA THR A 13 -31.72 -31.77 -3.64
C THR A 13 -31.07 -32.10 -2.31
N LEU A 14 -31.80 -32.80 -1.42
CA LEU A 14 -31.29 -33.32 -0.15
C LEU A 14 -30.38 -34.54 -0.38
N SER A 15 -29.16 -34.51 0.16
CA SER A 15 -28.36 -35.70 0.44
C SER A 15 -28.07 -35.76 1.94
N ALA A 16 -28.16 -36.97 2.50
CA ALA A 16 -27.99 -37.23 3.93
C ALA A 16 -26.54 -37.00 4.39
N ALA A 17 -26.36 -36.22 5.45
CA ALA A 17 -25.06 -35.85 6.00
C ALA A 17 -24.48 -36.94 6.91
N ALA A 18 -23.27 -37.41 6.60
CA ALA A 18 -22.40 -38.09 7.54
C ALA A 18 -21.67 -37.05 8.41
N GLN A 19 -21.64 -37.23 9.73
CA GLN A 19 -20.95 -36.33 10.64
C GLN A 19 -19.43 -36.39 10.41
N THR A 20 -18.89 -35.42 9.67
CA THR A 20 -17.44 -35.19 9.61
C THR A 20 -16.96 -34.50 10.89
N PRO A 21 -15.85 -34.95 11.50
CA PRO A 21 -15.28 -34.31 12.67
C PRO A 21 -14.93 -32.85 12.35
N SER A 22 -15.38 -31.93 13.20
CA SER A 22 -15.09 -30.50 13.05
C SER A 22 -13.63 -30.23 13.38
N ILE A 23 -12.84 -29.95 12.34
CA ILE A 23 -11.49 -29.42 12.51
C ILE A 23 -11.63 -27.99 13.03
N ARG A 24 -11.34 -27.78 14.32
CA ARG A 24 -11.15 -26.43 14.88
C ARG A 24 -9.77 -25.93 14.50
N THR A 25 -9.62 -25.31 13.33
CA THR A 25 -8.35 -24.67 12.91
C THR A 25 -8.49 -23.16 12.95
N GLY A 26 -7.97 -22.58 14.03
CA GLY A 26 -7.71 -21.16 14.17
C GLY A 26 -6.37 -20.92 14.87
N THR A 27 -5.37 -21.75 14.61
CA THR A 27 -4.04 -21.51 15.18
C THR A 27 -3.39 -20.36 14.43
N GLN A 28 -3.34 -19.18 15.04
CA GLN A 28 -2.59 -18.06 14.48
C GLN A 28 -1.10 -18.40 14.48
N ILE A 29 -0.53 -18.41 13.28
CA ILE A 29 0.89 -18.61 13.04
C ILE A 29 1.56 -17.25 12.82
N VAL A 30 2.81 -17.14 13.25
CA VAL A 30 3.64 -15.96 13.04
C VAL A 30 4.80 -16.37 12.15
N ILE A 31 4.92 -15.72 10.99
CA ILE A 31 5.95 -15.95 9.98
C ILE A 31 7.05 -14.92 10.15
N VAL A 32 8.28 -15.33 10.41
CA VAL A 32 9.44 -14.44 10.58
C VAL A 32 10.45 -14.75 9.49
N ASP A 33 10.54 -13.85 8.52
CA ASP A 33 11.58 -13.92 7.49
C ASP A 33 12.85 -13.25 8.05
N VAL A 34 13.98 -13.94 7.97
CA VAL A 34 15.28 -13.48 8.43
C VAL A 34 16.32 -13.57 7.32
N THR A 35 16.92 -12.44 6.98
CA THR A 35 18.14 -12.39 6.17
C THR A 35 19.34 -12.57 7.10
N VAL A 36 20.26 -13.49 6.76
CA VAL A 36 21.48 -13.74 7.53
C VAL A 36 22.68 -13.42 6.67
N THR A 37 23.53 -12.50 7.12
CA THR A 37 24.71 -12.06 6.35
C THR A 37 26.00 -12.16 7.17
N ASP A 38 27.12 -12.34 6.49
CA ASP A 38 28.46 -12.20 7.07
C ASP A 38 28.85 -10.73 7.27
N SER A 39 30.03 -10.47 7.82
CA SER A 39 30.56 -9.11 8.01
C SER A 39 30.80 -8.33 6.71
N ARG A 40 30.80 -9.00 5.56
CA ARG A 40 30.96 -8.41 4.23
C ARG A 40 29.62 -8.21 3.52
N GLY A 41 28.51 -8.62 4.14
CA GLY A 41 27.16 -8.52 3.58
C GLY A 41 26.75 -9.69 2.68
N ASN A 42 27.55 -10.75 2.58
CA ASN A 42 27.18 -11.93 1.79
C ASN A 42 26.18 -12.80 2.56
N ALA A 43 25.21 -13.38 1.86
CA ALA A 43 24.24 -14.29 2.47
C ALA A 43 24.91 -15.56 3.02
N VAL A 44 24.51 -15.98 4.24
CA VAL A 44 24.97 -17.20 4.88
C VAL A 44 23.92 -18.29 4.70
N HIS A 45 24.32 -19.38 4.03
CA HIS A 45 23.45 -20.48 3.61
C HIS A 45 23.61 -21.74 4.47
N ASN A 46 22.65 -22.66 4.36
CA ASN A 46 22.63 -23.98 5.02
C ASN A 46 22.58 -23.93 6.56
N LEU A 47 22.02 -22.87 7.14
CA LEU A 47 21.75 -22.82 8.58
C LEU A 47 20.57 -23.72 8.94
N LYS A 48 20.60 -24.26 10.17
CA LYS A 48 19.60 -25.20 10.69
C LYS A 48 18.69 -24.50 11.70
N PRO A 49 17.48 -25.04 11.97
CA PRO A 49 16.60 -24.50 13.01
C PRO A 49 17.29 -24.36 14.38
N ALA A 50 18.19 -25.30 14.72
CA ALA A 50 18.95 -25.30 15.98
C ALA A 50 19.95 -24.13 16.10
N ASP A 51 20.28 -23.47 14.99
CA ASP A 51 21.17 -22.31 14.99
C ASP A 51 20.46 -21.02 15.41
N PHE A 52 19.15 -21.09 15.67
CA PHE A 52 18.31 -19.95 16.02
C PHE A 52 17.61 -20.15 17.37
N THR A 53 17.51 -19.08 18.15
CA THR A 53 16.64 -19.00 19.32
C THR A 53 15.64 -17.86 19.10
N LEU A 54 14.34 -18.22 19.02
CA LEU A 54 13.25 -17.28 18.82
C LEU A 54 12.53 -17.02 20.15
N LEU A 55 12.41 -15.74 20.51
CA LEU A 55 11.70 -15.27 21.70
C LEU A 55 10.55 -14.33 21.30
N GLU A 56 9.40 -14.49 21.95
CA GLU A 56 8.29 -13.53 21.94
C GLU A 56 8.15 -12.95 23.36
N ASP A 57 8.29 -11.62 23.51
CA ASP A 57 8.27 -10.93 24.81
C ASP A 57 9.23 -11.58 25.84
N GLY A 58 10.40 -12.01 25.36
CA GLY A 58 11.41 -12.71 26.16
C GLY A 58 11.12 -14.20 26.42
N LYS A 59 9.96 -14.72 26.01
CA LYS A 59 9.58 -16.13 26.19
C LYS A 59 9.95 -16.98 24.97
N PRO A 60 10.67 -18.10 25.14
CA PRO A 60 11.02 -19.00 24.04
C PRO A 60 9.80 -19.51 23.27
N GLN A 61 9.91 -19.54 21.94
CA GLN A 61 8.89 -20.06 21.04
C GLN A 61 9.45 -21.23 20.24
N ASN A 62 8.62 -22.25 20.02
CA ASN A 62 9.00 -23.39 19.21
C ASN A 62 8.82 -23.07 17.71
N ILE A 63 9.89 -23.23 16.93
CA ILE A 63 9.86 -23.11 15.47
C ILE A 63 9.20 -24.37 14.91
N VAL A 64 8.00 -24.23 14.35
CA VAL A 64 7.21 -25.35 13.80
C VAL A 64 7.48 -25.58 12.31
N ARG A 65 8.00 -24.57 11.60
CA ARG A 65 8.45 -24.67 10.21
C ARG A 65 9.69 -23.81 10.01
N PHE A 66 10.63 -24.31 9.24
CA PHE A 66 11.87 -23.64 8.88
C PHE A 66 12.16 -23.90 7.40
N GLU A 67 12.35 -22.84 6.63
CA GLU A 67 12.66 -22.93 5.20
C GLU A 67 13.82 -22.00 4.87
N GLU A 68 14.76 -22.48 4.05
CA GLU A 68 15.76 -21.63 3.42
C GLU A 68 15.30 -21.25 2.02
N HIS A 69 15.36 -19.96 1.71
CA HIS A 69 15.13 -19.40 0.40
C HIS A 69 16.45 -18.86 -0.14
N SER A 70 16.78 -19.21 -1.37
CA SER A 70 17.99 -18.75 -2.06
C SER A 70 17.61 -18.16 -3.41
N ALA A 71 18.48 -17.29 -3.93
CA ALA A 71 18.27 -16.68 -5.23
C ALA A 71 18.02 -17.77 -6.30
N PRO A 72 16.97 -17.63 -7.12
CA PRO A 72 16.65 -18.62 -8.12
C PRO A 72 17.81 -18.78 -9.11
N SER A 73 18.13 -20.02 -9.47
CA SER A 73 19.14 -20.29 -10.50
C SER A 73 18.74 -19.65 -11.82
N VAL A 74 19.66 -18.90 -12.43
CA VAL A 74 19.47 -18.15 -13.68
C VAL A 74 19.04 -19.05 -14.86
N THR A 75 19.30 -20.35 -14.76
CA THR A 75 19.00 -21.36 -15.79
C THR A 75 17.56 -21.89 -15.76
N THR A 76 16.77 -21.61 -14.71
CA THR A 76 15.41 -22.14 -14.57
C THR A 76 14.36 -21.07 -14.89
N PRO A 77 13.50 -21.27 -15.90
CA PRO A 77 12.45 -20.31 -16.23
C PRO A 77 11.48 -20.03 -15.08
N ALA A 78 10.96 -18.79 -15.04
CA ALA A 78 9.56 -18.49 -14.73
C ALA A 78 8.62 -19.62 -14.30
N LYS A 79 8.53 -20.12 -13.06
CA LYS A 79 7.30 -20.82 -12.67
C LYS A 79 6.21 -19.78 -12.41
N LEU A 80 5.46 -19.47 -13.47
CA LEU A 80 4.29 -18.61 -13.38
C LEU A 80 3.16 -19.33 -12.66
N GLY A 81 2.37 -18.56 -11.91
CA GLY A 81 1.07 -19.00 -11.42
C GLY A 81 0.12 -19.39 -12.57
N PRO A 82 -1.00 -20.06 -12.25
CA PRO A 82 -1.95 -20.51 -13.27
C PRO A 82 -2.48 -19.33 -14.10
N SER A 83 -2.28 -19.37 -15.41
CA SER A 83 -2.88 -18.38 -16.32
C SER A 83 -4.38 -18.64 -16.44
N LEU A 84 -5.21 -17.63 -16.16
CA LEU A 84 -6.65 -17.71 -16.37
C LEU A 84 -7.00 -17.33 -17.81
N LYS A 85 -7.53 -18.28 -18.59
CA LYS A 85 -8.23 -17.95 -19.84
C LYS A 85 -9.64 -17.51 -19.46
N LEU A 86 -9.99 -16.26 -19.77
CA LEU A 86 -11.29 -15.67 -19.48
C LEU A 86 -12.11 -15.53 -20.76
N ASP A 87 -13.40 -15.83 -20.70
CA ASP A 87 -14.31 -15.58 -21.81
C ASP A 87 -14.51 -14.07 -22.04
N PRO A 88 -14.86 -13.64 -23.26
CA PRO A 88 -15.14 -12.24 -23.55
C PRO A 88 -16.16 -11.64 -22.58
N GLY A 89 -15.85 -10.44 -22.06
CA GLY A 89 -16.70 -9.76 -21.07
C GLY A 89 -16.51 -10.24 -19.64
N ILE A 90 -15.64 -11.22 -19.37
CA ILE A 90 -15.24 -11.63 -18.02
C ILE A 90 -13.87 -11.03 -17.68
N PHE A 91 -13.80 -10.37 -16.53
CA PHE A 91 -12.61 -9.68 -16.04
C PHE A 91 -12.30 -10.12 -14.62
N THR A 92 -11.05 -9.97 -14.18
CA THR A 92 -10.61 -10.35 -12.83
C THR A 92 -9.47 -9.46 -12.36
N ASN A 93 -9.31 -9.35 -11.04
CA ASN A 93 -8.15 -8.73 -10.40
C ASN A 93 -7.00 -9.71 -10.14
N TYR A 94 -7.15 -10.98 -10.50
CA TYR A 94 -6.06 -11.94 -10.45
C TYR A 94 -5.00 -11.63 -11.50
N THR A 95 -3.75 -11.48 -11.06
CA THR A 95 -2.59 -11.35 -11.95
C THR A 95 -1.68 -12.55 -11.72
N ALA A 96 -1.37 -13.30 -12.79
CA ALA A 96 -0.38 -14.36 -12.71
C ALA A 96 1.00 -13.75 -12.44
N ALA A 97 1.62 -14.18 -11.35
CA ALA A 97 2.97 -13.79 -10.98
C ALA A 97 3.86 -15.03 -10.85
N PRO A 98 5.18 -14.88 -10.97
CA PRO A 98 6.11 -15.93 -10.57
C PRO A 98 5.85 -16.35 -9.11
N VAL A 99 5.78 -17.66 -8.87
CA VAL A 99 5.49 -18.21 -7.52
C VAL A 99 6.72 -18.77 -6.82
N ASP A 100 7.84 -18.84 -7.54
CA ASP A 100 9.08 -19.51 -7.14
C ASP A 100 10.26 -18.55 -6.96
N ARG A 101 10.00 -17.24 -6.99
CA ARG A 101 11.04 -16.21 -6.90
C ARG A 101 10.52 -14.96 -6.21
N PRO A 102 11.40 -14.15 -5.61
CA PRO A 102 11.03 -12.91 -4.97
C PRO A 102 10.47 -11.89 -5.97
N LEU A 103 9.54 -11.09 -5.48
CA LEU A 103 8.97 -9.96 -6.22
C LEU A 103 9.55 -8.66 -5.71
N ASN A 104 10.05 -7.82 -6.61
CA ASN A 104 10.64 -6.53 -6.28
C ASN A 104 9.76 -5.40 -6.81
N ILE A 105 9.51 -4.42 -5.96
CA ILE A 105 8.68 -3.27 -6.25
C ILE A 105 9.56 -2.04 -6.09
N VAL A 106 9.71 -1.26 -7.15
CA VAL A 106 10.38 0.04 -7.10
C VAL A 106 9.32 1.12 -6.98
N LEU A 107 9.38 1.92 -5.92
CA LEU A 107 8.54 3.08 -5.71
C LEU A 107 9.35 4.35 -5.90
N LEU A 108 9.01 5.11 -6.94
CA LEU A 108 9.58 6.41 -7.25
C LEU A 108 8.72 7.50 -6.58
N ASP A 109 9.23 8.08 -5.49
CA ASP A 109 8.52 9.10 -4.75
C ASP A 109 8.76 10.48 -5.35
N THR A 110 7.76 11.03 -6.03
CA THR A 110 7.80 12.41 -6.54
C THR A 110 7.14 13.41 -5.60
N LEU A 111 6.31 12.90 -4.67
CA LEU A 111 5.60 13.71 -3.68
C LEU A 111 6.57 14.30 -2.66
N ASN A 112 7.56 13.50 -2.25
CA ASN A 112 8.47 13.77 -1.15
C ASN A 112 9.93 14.01 -1.58
N THR A 113 10.21 14.05 -2.88
CA THR A 113 11.57 14.16 -3.41
C THR A 113 11.73 15.40 -4.28
N PRO A 114 12.76 16.24 -4.06
CA PRO A 114 13.05 17.36 -4.94
C PRO A 114 13.37 16.93 -6.38
N LEU A 115 13.10 17.80 -7.36
CA LEU A 115 13.25 17.49 -8.80
C LEU A 115 14.67 17.02 -9.18
N LYS A 116 15.71 17.63 -8.56
CA LYS A 116 17.12 17.27 -8.77
C LYS A 116 17.38 15.81 -8.39
N ASP A 117 16.87 15.39 -7.23
CA ASP A 117 17.09 14.07 -6.65
C ASP A 117 16.25 13.01 -7.40
N GLN A 118 15.05 13.37 -7.88
CA GLN A 118 14.27 12.52 -8.78
C GLN A 118 15.03 12.20 -10.09
N THR A 119 15.68 13.21 -10.67
CA THR A 119 16.48 13.04 -11.90
C THR A 119 17.70 12.14 -11.63
N TYR A 120 18.36 12.34 -10.49
CA TYR A 120 19.46 11.49 -10.04
C TYR A 120 19.04 10.03 -9.87
N VAL A 121 17.96 9.76 -9.11
CA VAL A 121 17.41 8.40 -8.91
C VAL A 121 17.08 7.73 -10.24
N ARG A 122 16.41 8.45 -11.16
CA ARG A 122 16.07 7.92 -12.48
C ARG A 122 17.32 7.47 -13.25
N ASN A 123 18.38 8.28 -13.26
CA ASN A 123 19.63 7.95 -13.93
C ASN A 123 20.32 6.73 -13.29
N GLN A 124 20.32 6.64 -11.95
CA GLN A 124 20.86 5.49 -11.23
C GLN A 124 20.07 4.21 -11.53
N MET A 125 18.74 4.29 -11.60
CA MET A 125 17.90 3.15 -11.97
C MET A 125 18.14 2.70 -13.41
N LEU A 126 18.28 3.62 -14.37
CA LEU A 126 18.64 3.29 -15.75
C LEU A 126 20.02 2.61 -15.84
N ALA A 127 20.98 3.02 -15.00
CA ALA A 127 22.29 2.38 -14.90
C ALA A 127 22.19 0.98 -14.28
N PHE A 128 21.41 0.81 -13.21
CA PHE A 128 21.15 -0.48 -12.58
C PHE A 128 20.51 -1.49 -13.54
N LEU A 129 19.53 -1.07 -14.35
CA LEU A 129 18.87 -1.95 -15.32
C LEU A 129 19.83 -2.52 -16.39
N LYS A 130 21.01 -1.93 -16.60
CA LYS A 130 22.05 -2.48 -17.50
C LYS A 130 22.75 -3.70 -16.89
N THR A 131 22.71 -3.85 -15.57
CA THR A 131 23.35 -4.95 -14.83
C THR A 131 22.33 -5.80 -14.09
N LEU A 132 21.06 -5.71 -14.46
CA LEU A 132 19.98 -6.48 -13.83
C LEU A 132 20.22 -7.97 -14.04
N GLN A 133 20.23 -8.74 -12.96
CA GLN A 133 20.34 -10.20 -13.06
C GLN A 133 19.12 -10.79 -13.80
N PRO A 134 19.32 -11.70 -14.76
CA PRO A 134 18.20 -12.30 -15.49
C PRO A 134 17.22 -13.00 -14.54
N GLY A 135 15.92 -12.87 -14.82
CA GLY A 135 14.86 -13.46 -13.99
C GLY A 135 14.45 -12.63 -12.77
N THR A 136 15.15 -11.53 -12.48
CA THR A 136 14.71 -10.54 -11.48
C THR A 136 13.41 -9.89 -11.91
N ASN A 137 12.32 -10.09 -11.16
CA ASN A 137 11.01 -9.52 -11.47
C ASN A 137 10.82 -8.20 -10.74
N ILE A 138 10.54 -7.14 -11.51
CA ILE A 138 10.36 -5.78 -11.01
C ILE A 138 9.01 -5.23 -11.47
N ALA A 139 8.27 -4.62 -10.56
CA ALA A 139 7.20 -3.67 -10.85
C ALA A 139 7.65 -2.25 -10.50
N ILE A 140 7.20 -1.25 -11.25
CA ILE A 140 7.53 0.16 -11.03
C ILE A 140 6.27 0.94 -10.73
N PHE A 141 6.30 1.67 -9.63
CA PHE A 141 5.25 2.58 -9.17
C PHE A 141 5.80 3.99 -9.03
N GLY A 142 4.93 4.97 -9.27
CA GLY A 142 5.18 6.37 -8.94
C GLY A 142 4.26 6.83 -7.82
N LEU A 143 4.78 7.57 -6.85
CA LEU A 143 4.01 8.24 -5.81
C LEU A 143 3.97 9.74 -6.09
N THR A 144 2.76 10.25 -6.35
CA THR A 144 2.42 11.69 -6.36
C THR A 144 1.49 11.95 -5.16
N THR A 145 0.47 12.81 -5.29
CA THR A 145 -0.70 12.81 -4.39
C THR A 145 -1.57 11.54 -4.48
N ARG A 146 -1.17 10.56 -5.29
CA ARG A 146 -1.78 9.24 -5.45
C ARG A 146 -0.72 8.24 -5.91
N LEU A 147 -1.01 6.95 -5.72
CA LEU A 147 -0.16 5.88 -6.21
C LEU A 147 -0.51 5.52 -7.67
N ILE A 148 0.50 5.39 -8.52
CA ILE A 148 0.34 5.10 -9.95
C ILE A 148 1.17 3.87 -10.29
N LEU A 149 0.53 2.85 -10.87
CA LEU A 149 1.25 1.73 -11.49
C LEU A 149 1.82 2.18 -12.84
N LEU A 150 3.14 2.25 -12.95
CA LEU A 150 3.83 2.61 -14.19
C LEU A 150 4.11 1.38 -15.05
N GLN A 151 4.49 0.28 -14.39
CA GLN A 151 4.78 -1.00 -15.03
C GLN A 151 4.51 -2.15 -14.07
N GLY A 152 3.67 -3.11 -14.48
CA GLY A 152 3.47 -4.37 -13.76
C GLY A 152 4.71 -5.26 -13.77
N PHE A 153 4.70 -6.33 -12.98
CA PHE A 153 5.84 -7.23 -12.86
C PHE A 153 6.32 -7.74 -14.22
N THR A 154 7.62 -7.56 -14.47
CA THR A 154 8.32 -8.10 -15.62
C THR A 154 9.78 -8.36 -15.27
N SER A 155 10.40 -9.32 -15.93
CA SER A 155 11.85 -9.53 -15.90
C SER A 155 12.57 -8.98 -17.14
N ASP A 156 11.85 -8.31 -18.05
CA ASP A 156 12.43 -7.73 -19.25
C ASP A 156 12.98 -6.31 -18.96
N PRO A 157 14.31 -6.12 -19.00
CA PRO A 157 14.92 -4.83 -18.72
C PRO A 157 14.59 -3.75 -19.78
N ALA A 158 14.24 -4.13 -21.01
CA ALA A 158 13.81 -3.18 -22.03
C ALA A 158 12.43 -2.59 -21.70
N VAL A 159 11.50 -3.42 -21.23
CA VAL A 159 10.18 -2.97 -20.77
C VAL A 159 10.32 -2.04 -19.55
N LEU A 160 11.16 -2.40 -18.57
CA LEU A 160 11.43 -1.56 -17.40
C LEU A 160 12.07 -0.21 -17.79
N ARG A 161 13.02 -0.22 -18.73
CA ARG A 161 13.64 1.00 -19.25
C ARG A 161 12.62 1.91 -19.93
N ASN A 162 11.77 1.36 -20.80
CA ASN A 162 10.72 2.11 -21.48
C ASN A 162 9.75 2.74 -20.47
N ALA A 163 9.41 2.03 -19.38
CA ALA A 163 8.57 2.56 -18.32
C ALA A 163 9.24 3.74 -17.60
N LEU A 164 10.54 3.66 -17.29
CA LEU A 164 11.30 4.78 -16.71
C LEU A 164 11.43 5.95 -17.68
N GLU A 165 11.54 5.70 -18.98
CA GLU A 165 11.73 6.74 -20.00
C GLU A 165 10.43 7.46 -20.39
N HIS A 166 9.27 6.84 -20.14
CA HIS A 166 7.96 7.36 -20.50
C HIS A 166 7.63 8.71 -19.82
N LYS A 167 6.88 9.58 -20.52
CA LYS A 167 6.45 10.91 -20.02
C LYS A 167 5.70 10.91 -18.68
N LYS A 168 5.12 9.77 -18.28
CA LYS A 168 4.39 9.58 -17.02
C LYS A 168 5.34 9.39 -15.83
N SER A 169 6.57 8.99 -16.10
CA SER A 169 7.66 8.77 -15.15
C SER A 169 8.67 9.91 -15.17
N ASN A 170 8.35 11.01 -15.86
CA ASN A 170 9.21 12.19 -15.89
C ASN A 170 9.24 12.85 -14.52
N PRO A 171 10.43 13.27 -14.05
CA PRO A 171 10.56 14.06 -12.83
C PRO A 171 9.62 15.28 -12.86
N ARG A 172 8.94 15.53 -11.76
CA ARG A 172 8.01 16.67 -11.59
C ARG A 172 8.09 17.20 -10.18
N SER A 173 8.09 18.52 -10.04
CA SER A 173 8.01 19.17 -8.74
C SER A 173 6.65 18.89 -8.09
N SER A 174 6.69 18.58 -6.79
CA SER A 174 5.50 18.48 -5.96
C SER A 174 5.09 19.88 -5.50
N SER A 175 3.80 20.23 -5.64
CA SER A 175 3.26 21.49 -5.11
C SER A 175 3.11 21.50 -3.58
N LEU A 176 3.32 20.34 -2.95
CA LEU A 176 3.26 20.16 -1.49
C LEU A 176 4.65 20.08 -0.87
N LEU A 177 5.69 19.96 -1.69
CA LEU A 177 7.07 19.91 -1.21
C LEU A 177 7.67 21.30 -1.30
N ASN A 178 7.72 21.98 -0.17
CA ASN A 178 8.56 23.16 0.01
C ASN A 178 9.92 22.70 0.55
N ASP A 179 11.02 23.30 0.09
CA ASP A 179 12.33 23.13 0.72
C ASP A 179 12.53 24.30 1.68
N PRO A 180 12.32 24.12 2.99
CA PRO A 180 12.35 25.24 3.92
C PRO A 180 13.77 25.56 4.41
N ILE A 181 14.80 24.82 3.98
CA ILE A 181 16.18 25.02 4.41
C ILE A 181 16.97 25.63 3.25
N GLY A 182 17.66 26.74 3.51
CA GLY A 182 18.45 27.44 2.47
C GLY A 182 17.65 28.40 1.60
N THR A 183 16.33 28.28 1.53
CA THR A 183 15.45 29.19 0.77
C THR A 183 15.02 30.39 1.61
N GLU A 184 15.14 31.62 1.10
CA GLU A 184 14.67 32.81 1.81
C GLU A 184 13.14 32.80 1.92
N THR A 185 12.63 32.79 3.16
CA THR A 185 11.19 32.84 3.44
C THR A 185 10.65 34.26 3.33
N MET A 186 9.32 34.43 3.38
CA MET A 186 8.71 35.76 3.40
C MET A 186 9.07 36.48 4.71
N SER A 187 9.16 35.75 5.83
CA SER A 187 9.66 36.31 7.09
C SER A 187 11.10 36.79 7.00
N ASP A 188 11.98 36.03 6.33
CA ASP A 188 13.39 36.40 6.17
C ASP A 188 13.53 37.67 5.31
N GLN A 189 12.76 37.77 4.23
CA GLN A 189 12.75 38.95 3.37
C GLN A 189 12.23 40.19 4.12
N MET A 190 11.21 40.01 4.96
CA MET A 190 10.64 41.11 5.75
C MET A 190 11.60 41.55 6.88
N ASP A 191 12.24 40.62 7.56
CA ASP A 191 13.26 40.92 8.59
C ASP A 191 14.46 41.67 7.98
N ALA A 192 14.93 41.23 6.82
CA ALA A 192 16.00 41.88 6.09
C ALA A 192 15.64 43.30 5.61
N ALA A 193 14.38 43.53 5.20
CA ALA A 193 13.90 44.83 4.74
C ALA A 193 13.66 45.83 5.89
N MET A 194 13.23 45.35 7.06
CA MET A 194 12.87 46.18 8.21
C MET A 194 14.04 46.46 9.16
N GLY A 195 15.22 45.88 8.93
CA GLY A 195 16.46 46.26 9.60
C GLY A 195 16.46 46.04 11.13
N GLY A 196 15.69 45.06 11.63
CA GLY A 196 15.60 44.78 13.07
C GLY A 196 14.75 45.79 13.87
N ASP A 197 13.84 46.53 13.21
CA ASP A 197 12.88 47.41 13.88
C ASP A 197 12.05 46.64 14.93
N PRO A 198 12.11 47.00 16.23
CA PRO A 198 11.32 46.37 17.28
C PRO A 198 9.81 46.42 17.03
N ALA A 199 9.30 47.42 16.30
CA ALA A 199 7.89 47.52 15.95
C ALA A 199 7.46 46.47 14.91
N ALA A 200 8.39 46.00 14.07
CA ALA A 200 8.14 44.96 13.06
C ALA A 200 8.28 43.53 13.63
N ALA A 201 8.93 43.37 14.78
CA ALA A 201 9.22 42.06 15.37
C ALA A 201 7.96 41.19 15.55
N GLN A 202 6.85 41.77 16.03
CA GLN A 202 5.61 41.02 16.19
C GLN A 202 4.99 40.58 14.85
N VAL A 203 5.14 41.39 13.80
CA VAL A 203 4.66 41.04 12.45
C VAL A 203 5.48 39.91 11.86
N ILE A 204 6.80 39.93 12.04
CA ILE A 204 7.72 38.86 11.62
C ILE A 204 7.39 37.55 12.35
N VAL A 205 7.18 37.60 13.67
CA VAL A 205 6.77 36.42 14.45
C VAL A 205 5.43 35.85 13.95
N ASN A 206 4.44 36.71 13.69
CA ASN A 206 3.15 36.26 13.16
C ASN A 206 3.30 35.63 11.76
N LEU A 207 4.19 36.16 10.93
CA LEU A 207 4.48 35.62 9.60
C LEU A 207 5.21 34.28 9.69
N GLN A 208 6.20 34.15 10.58
CA GLN A 208 6.86 32.87 10.88
C GLN A 208 5.85 31.81 11.33
N GLN A 209 4.91 32.17 12.21
CA GLN A 209 3.85 31.26 12.64
C GLN A 209 2.93 30.86 11.48
N PHE A 210 2.58 31.80 10.61
CA PHE A 210 1.78 31.52 9.42
C PHE A 210 2.51 30.55 8.47
N GLU A 211 3.79 30.79 8.19
CA GLU A 211 4.64 29.91 7.37
C GLU A 211 4.77 28.52 7.99
N ALA A 212 5.00 28.43 9.30
CA ALA A 212 5.09 27.16 10.03
C ALA A 212 3.76 26.38 9.96
N ASN A 213 2.62 27.05 10.12
CA ASN A 213 1.30 26.42 9.98
C ASN A 213 1.05 25.90 8.56
N LEU A 214 1.45 26.64 7.52
CA LEU A 214 1.34 26.18 6.14
C LEU A 214 2.23 24.96 5.87
N ALA A 215 3.47 24.96 6.36
CA ALA A 215 4.39 23.83 6.24
C ALA A 215 3.82 22.58 6.95
N ALA A 216 3.28 22.74 8.16
CA ALA A 216 2.66 21.65 8.91
C ALA A 216 1.47 21.03 8.16
N ILE A 217 0.60 21.84 7.55
CA ILE A 217 -0.51 21.34 6.72
C ILE A 217 0.02 20.57 5.50
N GLN A 218 1.06 21.07 4.84
CA GLN A 218 1.65 20.38 3.70
C GLN A 218 2.27 19.03 4.10
N ASP A 219 3.02 18.99 5.21
CA ASP A 219 3.63 17.76 5.73
C ASP A 219 2.57 16.74 6.19
N GLN A 220 1.49 17.21 6.80
CA GLN A 220 0.34 16.35 7.14
C GLN A 220 -0.26 15.72 5.87
N MET A 221 -0.52 16.52 4.82
CA MET A 221 -1.07 16.02 3.57
C MET A 221 -0.13 15.01 2.89
N ARG A 222 1.18 15.29 2.89
CA ARG A 222 2.19 14.37 2.37
C ARG A 222 2.26 13.07 3.15
N THR A 223 2.13 13.13 4.48
CA THR A 223 2.07 11.96 5.36
C THR A 223 0.88 11.07 5.02
N VAL A 224 -0.32 11.66 4.93
CA VAL A 224 -1.55 10.93 4.57
C VAL A 224 -1.41 10.27 3.20
N TYR A 225 -0.99 11.00 2.17
CA TYR A 225 -0.83 10.42 0.83
C TYR A 225 0.21 9.31 0.76
N THR A 226 1.30 9.44 1.53
CA THR A 226 2.35 8.42 1.59
C THR A 226 1.82 7.15 2.24
N LEU A 227 1.17 7.24 3.41
CA LEU A 227 0.61 6.09 4.10
C LEU A 227 -0.54 5.44 3.30
N ASP A 228 -1.41 6.23 2.67
CA ASP A 228 -2.46 5.74 1.77
C ASP A 228 -1.89 4.94 0.59
N ALA A 229 -0.77 5.39 0.03
CA ALA A 229 -0.08 4.68 -1.04
C ALA A 229 0.54 3.37 -0.56
N MET A 230 1.18 3.37 0.61
CA MET A 230 1.72 2.15 1.21
C MET A 230 0.62 1.13 1.53
N ASN A 231 -0.54 1.59 2.03
CA ASN A 231 -1.72 0.75 2.23
C ASN A 231 -2.22 0.15 0.91
N GLN A 232 -2.32 0.96 -0.15
CA GLN A 232 -2.69 0.46 -1.49
C GLN A 232 -1.70 -0.57 -2.03
N LEU A 233 -0.39 -0.38 -1.82
CA LEU A 233 0.63 -1.37 -2.19
C LEU A 233 0.44 -2.68 -1.41
N GLY A 234 0.25 -2.62 -0.09
CA GLY A 234 -0.02 -3.81 0.73
C GLY A 234 -1.21 -4.62 0.18
N ARG A 235 -2.32 -3.94 -0.10
CA ARG A 235 -3.54 -4.60 -0.62
C ARG A 235 -3.37 -5.14 -2.04
N TYR A 236 -2.68 -4.41 -2.91
CA TYR A 236 -2.30 -4.90 -4.24
C TYR A 236 -1.46 -6.16 -4.14
N LEU A 237 -0.48 -6.19 -3.24
CA LEU A 237 0.50 -7.27 -3.09
C LEU A 237 0.00 -8.47 -2.27
N SER A 238 -1.14 -8.36 -1.58
CA SER A 238 -1.65 -9.36 -0.63
C SER A 238 -1.83 -10.78 -1.20
N SER A 239 -2.28 -10.93 -2.45
CA SER A 239 -2.45 -12.25 -3.08
C SER A 239 -1.19 -12.82 -3.71
N PHE A 240 -0.12 -12.03 -3.84
CA PHE A 240 1.13 -12.49 -4.41
C PHE A 240 1.89 -13.32 -3.37
N PRO A 241 2.24 -14.59 -3.67
CA PRO A 241 2.89 -15.46 -2.70
C PRO A 241 4.34 -15.05 -2.42
N GLY A 242 4.88 -15.51 -1.28
CA GLY A 242 6.29 -15.36 -0.92
C GLY A 242 6.62 -14.00 -0.31
N ARG A 243 7.91 -13.72 -0.09
CA ARG A 243 8.39 -12.41 0.40
C ARG A 243 8.49 -11.41 -0.76
N LYS A 244 8.02 -10.17 -0.55
CA LYS A 244 8.10 -9.06 -1.50
C LYS A 244 9.02 -7.97 -0.96
N ASN A 245 9.78 -7.34 -1.83
CA ASN A 245 10.67 -6.23 -1.49
C ASN A 245 10.10 -4.93 -2.04
N LEU A 246 9.75 -3.98 -1.18
CA LEU A 246 9.40 -2.62 -1.58
C LEU A 246 10.63 -1.72 -1.42
N ILE A 247 11.23 -1.36 -2.55
CA ILE A 247 12.38 -0.45 -2.65
C ILE A 247 11.83 0.96 -2.85
N TRP A 248 11.86 1.77 -1.79
CA TRP A 248 11.25 3.09 -1.77
C TRP A 248 12.31 4.18 -1.81
N PHE A 249 12.41 4.85 -2.96
CA PHE A 249 13.25 6.03 -3.12
C PHE A 249 12.48 7.28 -2.71
N SER A 250 12.98 7.99 -1.70
CA SER A 250 12.40 9.29 -1.29
C SER A 250 13.48 10.26 -0.84
N GLY A 251 13.29 11.55 -1.12
CA GLY A 251 14.16 12.63 -0.65
C GLY A 251 13.82 13.14 0.76
N SER A 252 12.69 12.72 1.31
CA SER A 252 12.28 13.01 2.70
C SER A 252 11.23 12.01 3.18
N PHE A 253 11.08 11.88 4.49
CA PHE A 253 10.18 10.93 5.12
C PHE A 253 9.30 11.67 6.14
N PRO A 254 8.22 12.34 5.67
CA PRO A 254 7.45 13.31 6.47
C PRO A 254 6.63 12.68 7.61
N ILE A 255 6.67 11.35 7.75
CA ILE A 255 5.96 10.63 8.80
C ILE A 255 6.70 10.88 10.13
N SER A 256 6.15 11.76 10.95
CA SER A 256 6.63 11.99 12.31
C SER A 256 6.09 10.90 13.26
N ILE A 257 6.99 10.02 13.70
CA ILE A 257 6.74 8.99 14.73
C ILE A 257 7.34 9.36 16.11
N LEU A 258 8.07 10.48 16.17
CA LEU A 258 8.62 11.03 17.40
C LEU A 258 7.83 12.28 17.79
N PRO A 259 7.47 12.45 19.07
CA PRO A 259 6.88 13.69 19.52
C PRO A 259 7.92 14.81 19.42
N ASN A 260 7.64 15.83 18.59
CA ASN A 260 8.39 17.08 18.66
C ASN A 260 8.04 17.78 19.98
N ALA A 261 9.03 17.90 20.87
CA ALA A 261 8.85 18.50 22.20
C ALA A 261 8.89 20.05 22.18
N ASP A 262 9.27 20.65 21.06
CA ASP A 262 9.75 22.04 21.05
C ASP A 262 8.74 23.10 20.54
N ASP A 263 7.53 22.73 20.10
CA ASP A 263 6.53 23.74 19.68
C ASP A 263 5.07 23.37 20.05
N PRO A 264 4.59 23.82 21.23
CA PRO A 264 3.21 23.60 21.68
C PRO A 264 2.14 24.38 20.88
N SER A 265 2.52 25.20 19.90
CA SER A 265 1.60 26.02 19.09
C SER A 265 1.24 25.41 17.73
N THR A 266 1.93 24.34 17.31
CA THR A 266 1.67 23.66 16.04
C THR A 266 0.59 22.59 16.20
N ILE A 267 -0.26 22.43 15.18
CA ILE A 267 -1.22 21.31 15.12
C ILE A 267 -0.41 20.02 15.05
N GLN A 268 -0.27 19.34 16.18
CA GLN A 268 0.55 18.14 16.26
C GLN A 268 -0.23 16.96 15.69
N PHE A 269 0.03 16.65 14.42
CA PHE A 269 -0.42 15.42 13.80
C PHE A 269 0.60 14.31 14.10
N THR A 270 0.30 13.42 15.03
CA THR A 270 1.05 12.16 15.17
C THR A 270 0.37 11.09 14.34
N ALA A 271 1.13 10.48 13.43
CA ALA A 271 0.62 9.46 12.52
C ALA A 271 0.84 8.04 13.07
N ASP A 272 1.03 7.90 14.39
CA ASP A 272 1.52 6.67 15.01
C ASP A 272 0.60 5.49 14.71
N LYS A 273 -0.72 5.70 14.83
CA LYS A 273 -1.70 4.65 14.57
C LYS A 273 -1.75 4.29 13.08
N GLU A 274 -1.79 5.28 12.20
CA GLU A 274 -1.82 5.08 10.75
C GLU A 274 -0.56 4.38 10.26
N PHE A 275 0.60 4.75 10.81
CA PHE A 275 1.88 4.11 10.55
C PHE A 275 1.90 2.66 11.03
N GLN A 276 1.41 2.39 12.25
CA GLN A 276 1.28 1.02 12.77
C GLN A 276 0.33 0.19 11.89
N ASP A 277 -0.86 0.69 11.57
CA ASP A 277 -1.82 -0.01 10.73
C ASP A 277 -1.23 -0.31 9.33
N THR A 278 -0.46 0.63 8.78
CA THR A 278 0.22 0.49 7.47
C THR A 278 1.33 -0.56 7.52
N THR A 279 2.23 -0.50 8.50
CA THR A 279 3.32 -1.49 8.63
C THR A 279 2.79 -2.89 8.95
N ASN A 280 1.71 -2.99 9.72
CA ASN A 280 1.01 -4.25 9.96
C ASN A 280 0.41 -4.83 8.67
N LEU A 281 -0.23 -3.99 7.83
CA LEU A 281 -0.77 -4.42 6.54
C LEU A 281 0.32 -4.90 5.58
N LEU A 282 1.43 -4.16 5.47
CA LEU A 282 2.59 -4.55 4.67
C LEU A 282 3.16 -5.89 5.15
N THR A 283 3.32 -6.06 6.46
CA THR A 283 3.84 -7.29 7.06
C THR A 283 2.92 -8.49 6.83
N ARG A 284 1.59 -8.32 6.99
CA ARG A 284 0.59 -9.37 6.67
C ARG A 284 0.63 -9.74 5.19
N SER A 285 0.98 -8.79 4.34
CA SER A 285 1.17 -8.99 2.90
C SER A 285 2.60 -9.47 2.56
N GLN A 286 3.42 -9.80 3.56
CA GLN A 286 4.83 -10.20 3.46
C GLN A 286 5.70 -9.23 2.63
N VAL A 287 5.46 -7.93 2.78
CA VAL A 287 6.23 -6.86 2.13
C VAL A 287 7.26 -6.32 3.11
N ALA A 288 8.54 -6.51 2.80
CA ALA A 288 9.65 -5.86 3.48
C ALA A 288 10.00 -4.55 2.79
N VAL A 289 10.09 -3.45 3.54
CA VAL A 289 10.36 -2.12 3.01
C VAL A 289 11.84 -1.78 3.14
N TYR A 290 12.42 -1.30 2.05
CA TYR A 290 13.79 -0.82 1.94
C TYR A 290 13.77 0.67 1.56
N PRO A 291 13.66 1.58 2.55
CA PRO A 291 13.77 3.01 2.31
C PRO A 291 15.18 3.37 1.85
N ILE A 292 15.29 4.13 0.78
CA ILE A 292 16.54 4.64 0.23
C ILE A 292 16.44 6.16 0.15
N ASP A 293 17.35 6.86 0.83
CA ASP A 293 17.44 8.31 0.76
C ASP A 293 17.92 8.74 -0.64
N ALA A 294 17.02 9.36 -1.40
CA ALA A 294 17.24 9.79 -2.76
C ALA A 294 18.25 10.94 -2.87
N ARG A 295 18.50 11.69 -1.79
CA ARG A 295 19.46 12.80 -1.74
C ARG A 295 20.91 12.32 -1.84
N GLY A 296 21.16 11.03 -1.61
CA GLY A 296 22.49 10.44 -1.64
C GLY A 296 23.35 10.88 -0.45
N LEU A 297 24.62 11.19 -0.69
CA LEU A 297 25.48 11.86 0.28
C LEU A 297 25.30 13.37 0.16
N PHE A 298 24.79 14.00 1.22
CA PHE A 298 24.56 15.43 1.28
C PHE A 298 25.23 16.06 2.50
N VAL A 299 25.52 17.35 2.39
CA VAL A 299 25.99 18.20 3.49
C VAL A 299 24.87 19.15 3.90
N PRO A 300 24.93 19.75 5.11
CA PRO A 300 23.98 20.79 5.49
C PRO A 300 23.95 21.88 4.41
N PRO A 301 22.76 22.26 3.87
CA PRO A 301 22.69 23.21 2.76
C PRO A 301 23.41 24.53 3.04
N MET A 302 23.33 25.05 4.26
CA MET A 302 24.03 26.28 4.68
C MET A 302 25.57 26.21 4.64
N MET A 303 26.13 25.00 4.57
CA MET A 303 27.57 24.72 4.48
C MET A 303 28.00 24.37 3.05
N ASP A 304 27.05 24.24 2.12
CA ASP A 304 27.32 24.03 0.71
C ASP A 304 27.75 25.35 0.07
N ALA A 305 28.88 25.36 -0.64
CA ALA A 305 29.43 26.55 -1.28
C ALA A 305 28.46 27.21 -2.30
N SER A 306 27.54 26.43 -2.87
CA SER A 306 26.50 26.93 -3.78
C SER A 306 25.38 27.69 -3.07
N ASN A 307 25.20 27.45 -1.76
CA ASN A 307 24.14 28.01 -0.93
C ASN A 307 24.66 28.89 0.22
N SER A 308 25.99 28.92 0.44
CA SER A 308 26.68 29.76 1.43
C SER A 308 26.74 31.23 0.97
N GLY A 309 25.60 31.77 0.56
CA GLY A 309 25.45 33.14 0.10
C GLY A 309 25.43 34.15 1.24
N SER A 310 25.12 35.40 0.89
CA SER A 310 25.16 36.51 1.85
C SER A 310 24.13 36.43 2.99
N ARG A 311 23.16 35.52 2.93
CA ARG A 311 22.14 35.27 3.98
C ARG A 311 22.81 34.90 5.30
N TYR A 312 23.61 33.84 5.31
CA TYR A 312 24.25 33.32 6.51
C TYR A 312 25.42 34.19 6.98
N ALA A 313 26.10 34.88 6.05
CA ALA A 313 27.14 35.84 6.40
C ALA A 313 26.60 37.08 7.13
N ARG A 314 25.37 37.51 6.84
CA ARG A 314 24.72 38.68 7.48
C ARG A 314 23.87 38.32 8.69
N ASN A 315 23.35 37.08 8.75
CA ASN A 315 22.45 36.64 9.82
C ASN A 315 22.94 35.32 10.45
N GLN A 316 23.84 35.45 11.42
CA GLN A 316 24.39 34.31 12.16
C GLN A 316 23.32 33.53 12.96
N ARG A 317 22.22 34.19 13.35
CA ARG A 317 21.10 33.52 14.04
C ARG A 317 20.36 32.59 13.08
N ALA A 318 20.08 33.04 11.86
CA ALA A 318 19.48 32.21 10.82
C ALA A 318 20.35 30.99 10.49
N PHE A 319 21.68 31.14 10.45
CA PHE A 319 22.60 30.01 10.28
C PHE A 319 22.42 28.96 11.40
N SER A 320 22.48 29.39 12.67
CA SER A 320 22.35 28.46 13.80
C SER A 320 20.97 27.79 13.84
N GLN A 321 19.91 28.52 13.51
CA GLN A 321 18.54 27.99 13.46
C GLN A 321 18.37 26.97 12.34
N ASP A 322 18.84 27.28 11.12
CA ASP A 322 18.77 26.35 9.98
C ASP A 322 19.63 25.11 10.21
N LEU A 323 20.77 25.23 10.91
CA LEU A 323 21.61 24.08 11.24
C LEU A 323 20.94 23.13 12.23
N ILE A 324 20.31 23.68 13.28
CA ILE A 324 19.55 22.89 14.25
C ILE A 324 18.36 22.21 13.56
N LYS A 325 17.61 22.96 12.75
CA LYS A 325 16.46 22.46 11.97
C LYS A 325 16.87 21.35 11.00
N PHE A 326 17.95 21.54 10.25
CA PHE A 326 18.48 20.52 9.35
C PHE A 326 18.85 19.23 10.10
N SER A 327 19.57 19.37 11.22
CA SER A 327 20.01 18.23 12.02
C SER A 327 18.82 17.46 12.60
N SER A 328 17.84 18.16 13.19
CA SER A 328 16.66 17.52 13.79
C SER A 328 15.76 16.87 12.74
N GLN A 329 15.51 17.54 11.61
CA GLN A 329 14.70 16.98 10.51
C GLN A 329 15.39 15.75 9.89
N THR A 330 16.68 15.83 9.60
CA THR A 330 17.42 14.68 9.05
C THR A 330 17.42 13.50 10.01
N ALA A 331 17.59 13.75 11.31
CA ALA A 331 17.53 12.70 12.33
C ALA A 331 16.14 12.06 12.41
N ALA A 332 15.06 12.86 12.37
CA ALA A 332 13.69 12.37 12.40
C ALA A 332 13.36 11.52 11.15
N GLU A 333 13.73 12.00 9.95
CA GLU A 333 13.55 11.26 8.69
C GLU A 333 14.29 9.92 8.74
N HIS A 334 15.54 9.92 9.18
CA HIS A 334 16.35 8.70 9.31
C HIS A 334 15.77 7.72 10.35
N ALA A 335 15.18 8.22 11.44
CA ALA A 335 14.48 7.40 12.42
C ALA A 335 13.23 6.73 11.79
N THR A 336 12.43 7.48 11.04
CA THR A 336 11.26 6.95 10.31
C THR A 336 11.66 5.88 9.29
N MET A 337 12.76 6.09 8.56
CA MET A 337 13.30 5.08 7.64
C MET A 337 13.67 3.79 8.37
N LEU A 338 14.36 3.91 9.50
CA LEU A 338 14.76 2.76 10.32
C LEU A 338 13.55 2.02 10.84
N GLU A 339 12.60 2.73 11.45
CA GLU A 339 11.41 2.13 12.03
C GLU A 339 10.59 1.38 10.97
N MET A 340 10.38 1.97 9.78
CA MET A 340 9.62 1.30 8.72
C MET A 340 10.34 0.04 8.21
N ALA A 341 11.67 0.12 8.05
CA ALA A 341 12.47 -1.03 7.65
C ALA A 341 12.42 -2.13 8.71
N GLU A 342 12.63 -1.81 9.99
CA GLU A 342 12.63 -2.77 11.10
C GLU A 342 11.26 -3.39 11.34
N ALA A 343 10.18 -2.60 11.27
CA ALA A 343 8.81 -3.09 11.45
C ALA A 343 8.41 -4.11 10.38
N THR A 344 9.00 -4.02 9.17
CA THR A 344 8.67 -4.87 8.02
C THR A 344 9.75 -5.91 7.69
N GLY A 345 10.88 -5.91 8.41
CA GLY A 345 12.00 -6.82 8.19
C GLY A 345 12.86 -6.50 6.96
N GLY A 346 12.90 -5.23 6.55
CA GLY A 346 13.78 -4.70 5.51
C GLY A 346 15.00 -3.95 6.07
N LYS A 347 15.59 -3.06 5.26
CA LYS A 347 16.79 -2.28 5.63
C LYS A 347 16.75 -0.89 5.02
N ALA A 348 17.05 0.13 5.82
CA ALA A 348 17.19 1.51 5.36
C ALA A 348 18.60 1.81 4.84
N PHE A 349 18.70 2.53 3.72
CA PHE A 349 19.96 3.00 3.13
C PHE A 349 20.00 4.53 3.15
N ARG A 350 20.99 5.08 3.86
CA ARG A 350 21.16 6.52 4.10
C ARG A 350 22.56 6.95 3.68
N ASN A 351 22.75 8.24 3.36
CA ASN A 351 24.06 8.84 3.12
C ASN A 351 24.94 8.04 2.13
N THR A 352 24.36 7.54 1.04
CA THR A 352 25.07 6.72 0.04
C THR A 352 24.90 7.27 -1.37
N ASN A 353 26.02 7.44 -2.08
CA ASN A 353 26.01 7.75 -3.51
C ASN A 353 25.95 6.48 -4.38
N ASP A 354 25.96 5.30 -3.79
CA ASP A 354 25.85 4.03 -4.50
C ASP A 354 24.42 3.46 -4.41
N LEU A 355 23.48 4.18 -5.02
CA LEU A 355 22.07 3.76 -5.08
C LEU A 355 21.91 2.42 -5.81
N LYS A 356 22.79 2.15 -6.79
CA LYS A 356 22.82 0.86 -7.50
C LYS A 356 23.06 -0.29 -6.54
N SER A 357 24.09 -0.19 -5.68
CA SER A 357 24.35 -1.22 -4.68
C SER A 357 23.24 -1.30 -3.65
N ALA A 358 22.61 -0.20 -3.24
CA ALA A 358 21.46 -0.23 -2.34
C ALA A 358 20.29 -1.07 -2.91
N VAL A 359 19.96 -0.88 -4.20
CA VAL A 359 18.95 -1.68 -4.91
C VAL A 359 19.36 -3.14 -4.98
N GLN A 360 20.61 -3.43 -5.36
CA GLN A 360 21.11 -4.80 -5.46
C GLN A 360 21.03 -5.51 -4.10
N ASN A 361 21.46 -4.84 -3.02
CA ASN A 361 21.35 -5.37 -1.66
C ASN A 361 19.89 -5.65 -1.25
N ALA A 362 18.95 -4.78 -1.59
CA ALA A 362 17.54 -5.01 -1.29
C ALA A 362 16.98 -6.24 -2.03
N ILE A 363 17.36 -6.42 -3.30
CA ILE A 363 16.97 -7.58 -4.11
C ILE A 363 17.61 -8.87 -3.57
N ASP A 364 18.90 -8.83 -3.26
CA ASP A 364 19.65 -9.99 -2.75
C ASP A 364 19.13 -10.42 -1.37
N ALA A 365 18.84 -9.46 -0.49
CA ALA A 365 18.30 -9.72 0.85
C ALA A 365 16.91 -10.38 0.80
N GLY A 366 16.09 -10.04 -0.20
CA GLY A 366 14.81 -10.73 -0.40
C GLY A 366 14.88 -11.97 -1.27
N SER A 367 16.03 -12.28 -1.85
CA SER A 367 16.29 -13.53 -2.55
C SER A 367 16.92 -14.59 -1.65
N ASN A 368 17.67 -14.17 -0.63
CA ASN A 368 18.39 -15.04 0.28
C ASN A 368 17.94 -14.77 1.72
N PHE A 369 17.07 -15.63 2.24
CA PHE A 369 16.51 -15.49 3.58
C PHE A 369 16.00 -16.84 4.11
N TYR A 370 15.75 -16.92 5.41
CA TYR A 370 15.08 -18.06 6.03
C TYR A 370 13.70 -17.65 6.51
N THR A 371 12.72 -18.53 6.38
CA THR A 371 11.38 -18.35 6.94
C THR A 371 11.22 -19.23 8.17
N LEU A 372 11.01 -18.60 9.32
CA LEU A 372 10.75 -19.24 10.61
C LEU A 372 9.27 -19.07 10.95
N VAL A 373 8.52 -20.16 11.07
CA VAL A 373 7.12 -20.11 11.50
C VAL A 373 7.02 -20.65 12.92
N TYR A 374 6.32 -19.93 13.79
CA TYR A 374 5.98 -20.40 15.13
C TYR A 374 4.50 -20.14 15.45
N THR A 375 3.99 -20.85 16.45
CA THR A 375 2.68 -20.58 17.04
C THR A 375 2.90 -19.85 18.36
N PRO A 376 2.39 -18.60 18.54
CA PRO A 376 2.55 -17.88 19.80
C PRO A 376 2.01 -18.69 20.98
N THR A 377 2.83 -18.80 22.03
CA THR A 377 2.38 -19.36 23.32
C THR A 377 1.38 -18.42 24.01
N ASN A 378 1.51 -17.11 23.79
CA ASN A 378 0.56 -16.11 24.29
C ASN A 378 -0.70 -16.08 23.39
N LYS A 379 -1.86 -16.38 23.96
CA LYS A 379 -3.15 -16.40 23.25
C LYS A 379 -3.99 -15.13 23.44
N ASP A 380 -3.46 -14.11 24.12
CA ASP A 380 -4.17 -12.86 24.39
C ASP A 380 -4.03 -11.87 23.24
N TRP A 381 -5.04 -11.78 22.38
CA TRP A 381 -5.05 -10.89 21.23
C TRP A 381 -5.64 -9.52 21.55
N ASN A 382 -4.95 -8.80 22.43
CA ASN A 382 -5.37 -7.54 23.03
C ASN A 382 -4.89 -6.29 22.26
N SER A 383 -4.48 -6.45 21.00
CA SER A 383 -3.92 -5.39 20.15
C SER A 383 -2.63 -4.75 20.67
N LYS A 384 -1.99 -5.31 21.70
CA LYS A 384 -0.68 -4.82 22.17
C LYS A 384 0.43 -5.32 21.27
N TYR A 385 1.50 -4.53 21.21
CA TYR A 385 2.74 -4.92 20.53
C TYR A 385 3.41 -6.09 21.26
N ARG A 386 3.84 -7.09 20.50
CA ARG A 386 4.63 -8.22 20.97
C ARG A 386 5.99 -8.19 20.30
N LYS A 387 7.05 -8.19 21.09
CA LYS A 387 8.42 -8.08 20.62
C LYS A 387 8.94 -9.45 20.21
N ILE A 388 9.51 -9.54 19.01
CA ILE A 388 10.26 -10.70 18.51
C ILE A 388 11.75 -10.42 18.72
N SER A 389 12.44 -11.36 19.34
CA SER A 389 13.91 -11.36 19.40
C SER A 389 14.44 -12.67 18.84
N LEU A 390 15.34 -12.56 17.89
CA LEU A 390 16.02 -13.69 17.27
C LEU A 390 17.50 -13.62 17.61
N LYS A 391 18.06 -14.72 18.07
CA LYS A 391 19.50 -14.88 18.29
C LYS A 391 20.01 -16.02 17.44
N SER A 392 21.25 -15.92 16.96
CA SER A 392 21.93 -17.03 16.31
C SER A 392 23.13 -17.51 17.14
N SER A 393 23.36 -18.83 17.16
CA SER A 393 24.58 -19.43 17.69
C SER A 393 25.75 -19.33 16.70
N THR A 394 25.49 -18.99 15.44
CA THR A 394 26.52 -18.81 14.41
C THR A 394 27.33 -17.54 14.70
N GLN A 395 28.65 -17.65 14.72
CA GLN A 395 29.53 -16.52 15.00
C GLN A 395 29.62 -15.56 13.81
N ASN A 396 29.80 -14.26 14.09
CA ASN A 396 30.05 -13.22 13.09
C ASN A 396 28.97 -13.03 12.01
N VAL A 397 27.71 -13.34 12.34
CA VAL A 397 26.57 -13.09 11.44
C VAL A 397 25.75 -11.89 11.89
N GLN A 398 25.13 -11.22 10.94
CA GLN A 398 24.15 -10.16 11.14
C GLN A 398 22.77 -10.67 10.72
N LEU A 399 21.78 -10.51 11.61
CA LEU A 399 20.40 -10.89 11.38
C LEU A 399 19.57 -9.64 11.03
N THR A 400 18.81 -9.68 9.94
CA THR A 400 17.82 -8.66 9.61
C THR A 400 16.46 -9.33 9.52
N TYR A 401 15.54 -8.95 10.40
CA TYR A 401 14.21 -9.54 10.56
C TYR A 401 13.26 -8.53 11.20
N ARG A 402 11.95 -8.80 11.18
CA ARG A 402 10.97 -7.95 11.84
C ARG A 402 11.02 -8.07 13.37
N HIS A 403 11.03 -6.94 14.08
CA HIS A 403 11.23 -6.91 15.53
C HIS A 403 9.97 -7.15 16.38
N GLY A 404 8.81 -7.36 15.76
CA GLY A 404 7.58 -7.65 16.48
C GLY A 404 6.33 -7.53 15.62
N TYR A 405 5.17 -7.56 16.28
CA TYR A 405 3.86 -7.41 15.65
C TYR A 405 2.81 -7.00 16.69
N TYR A 406 1.71 -6.41 16.23
CA TYR A 406 0.56 -6.13 17.08
C TYR A 406 -0.40 -7.33 17.11
N ALA A 407 -0.74 -7.77 18.33
CA ALA A 407 -1.59 -8.94 18.55
C ALA A 407 -3.08 -8.61 18.40
N TYR A 408 -3.51 -8.24 17.20
CA TYR A 408 -4.93 -8.02 16.92
C TYR A 408 -5.72 -9.32 16.95
N ALA A 409 -6.88 -9.31 17.63
CA ALA A 409 -7.82 -10.41 17.57
C ALA A 409 -8.18 -10.69 16.10
N PRO A 410 -8.32 -11.97 15.69
CA PRO A 410 -8.99 -12.27 14.44
C PRO A 410 -10.38 -11.62 14.54
N GLN A 411 -10.62 -10.60 13.71
CA GLN A 411 -11.66 -9.59 13.93
C GLN A 411 -13.04 -10.23 14.15
N SER A 412 -13.45 -10.31 15.42
CA SER A 412 -14.83 -10.48 15.83
C SER A 412 -15.41 -9.08 16.06
N SER A 413 -16.36 -8.71 15.19
CA SER A 413 -17.29 -7.58 15.31
C SER A 413 -16.69 -6.24 15.78
N MET A 414 -16.22 -5.41 14.86
CA MET A 414 -16.32 -3.97 15.08
C MET A 414 -17.70 -3.51 14.62
N ALA A 415 -18.52 -3.06 15.57
CA ALA A 415 -19.71 -2.30 15.26
C ALA A 415 -19.30 -1.06 14.45
N ALA A 416 -19.97 -0.86 13.32
CA ALA A 416 -19.81 0.35 12.52
C ALA A 416 -20.35 1.55 13.30
N THR A 417 -19.47 2.24 14.02
CA THR A 417 -19.81 3.54 14.61
C THR A 417 -19.64 4.60 13.54
N ASN A 418 -20.78 5.10 13.03
CA ASN A 418 -20.84 6.30 12.21
C ASN A 418 -20.40 7.51 13.05
N SER A 419 -19.18 8.00 12.82
CA SER A 419 -18.78 9.34 13.25
C SER A 419 -18.49 10.19 12.02
N GLN A 420 -19.43 11.08 11.71
CA GLN A 420 -19.24 12.18 10.75
C GLN A 420 -18.32 13.24 11.39
N THR A 421 -17.02 13.06 11.23
CA THR A 421 -16.02 14.13 11.23
C THR A 421 -15.00 13.75 10.15
N VAL A 422 -14.44 14.75 9.46
CA VAL A 422 -13.50 14.62 8.33
C VAL A 422 -12.68 13.32 8.43
N PRO A 423 -12.73 12.39 7.45
CA PRO A 423 -12.14 11.06 7.64
C PRO A 423 -10.63 11.21 7.79
N SER A 424 -10.16 11.19 9.03
CA SER A 424 -8.76 11.34 9.41
C SER A 424 -8.01 10.00 9.32
N GLY A 425 -8.51 9.06 8.51
CA GLY A 425 -7.95 7.73 8.36
C GLY A 425 -8.13 7.18 6.94
N TYR A 426 -7.27 6.23 6.59
CA TYR A 426 -7.31 5.51 5.33
C TYR A 426 -8.65 4.77 5.16
N ASP A 427 -9.40 5.12 4.10
CA ASP A 427 -10.60 4.39 3.68
C ASP A 427 -10.21 3.43 2.54
N ALA A 428 -10.28 2.13 2.82
CA ALA A 428 -9.86 1.07 1.91
C ALA A 428 -10.67 1.07 0.62
N MET A 429 -12.00 1.22 0.73
CA MET A 429 -12.88 1.14 -0.42
C MET A 429 -12.81 2.39 -1.28
N ARG A 430 -12.81 3.58 -0.66
CA ARG A 430 -12.60 4.85 -1.37
C ARG A 430 -11.28 4.86 -2.13
N SER A 431 -10.21 4.35 -1.54
CA SER A 431 -8.89 4.25 -2.18
C SER A 431 -8.90 3.24 -3.33
N ALA A 432 -9.45 2.04 -3.10
CA ALA A 432 -9.56 0.99 -4.11
C ALA A 432 -10.37 1.41 -5.35
N MET A 433 -11.36 2.29 -5.14
CA MET A 433 -12.26 2.77 -6.20
C MET A 433 -11.74 4.00 -6.94
N GLN A 434 -10.54 4.51 -6.63
CA GLN A 434 -9.92 5.58 -7.41
C GLN A 434 -9.56 5.11 -8.83
N ARG A 435 -9.95 5.88 -9.84
CA ARG A 435 -9.58 5.61 -11.24
C ARG A 435 -8.07 5.65 -11.42
N GLY A 436 -7.52 4.66 -12.11
CA GLY A 436 -6.09 4.54 -12.43
C GLY A 436 -5.21 4.16 -11.25
N GLY A 437 -5.80 3.93 -10.06
CA GLY A 437 -5.09 3.36 -8.92
C GLY A 437 -4.83 1.85 -9.11
N PRO A 438 -3.87 1.27 -8.37
CA PRO A 438 -3.62 -0.16 -8.41
C PRO A 438 -4.85 -0.97 -8.01
N VAL A 439 -4.87 -2.22 -8.45
CA VAL A 439 -6.02 -3.10 -8.36
C VAL A 439 -5.84 -4.01 -7.14
N PRO A 440 -6.51 -3.77 -5.99
CA PRO A 440 -6.28 -4.57 -4.79
C PRO A 440 -6.72 -6.02 -5.00
N THR A 441 -6.00 -6.93 -4.36
CA THR A 441 -6.13 -8.38 -4.58
C THR A 441 -6.51 -9.16 -3.32
N GLU A 442 -6.87 -8.48 -2.24
CA GLU A 442 -7.26 -9.14 -0.99
C GLU A 442 -8.54 -9.96 -1.14
N ILE A 443 -9.46 -9.48 -1.98
CA ILE A 443 -10.64 -10.22 -2.43
C ILE A 443 -10.50 -10.50 -3.92
N LEU A 444 -10.18 -11.75 -4.28
CA LEU A 444 -10.16 -12.17 -5.68
C LEU A 444 -11.57 -12.44 -6.16
N PHE A 445 -11.90 -11.89 -7.33
CA PHE A 445 -13.21 -12.07 -7.95
C PHE A 445 -13.14 -12.04 -9.48
N LYS A 446 -14.19 -12.58 -10.09
CA LYS A 446 -14.52 -12.36 -11.49
C LYS A 446 -15.71 -11.42 -11.59
N ALA A 447 -15.70 -10.56 -12.59
CA ALA A 447 -16.86 -9.77 -12.99
C ALA A 447 -17.18 -10.06 -14.46
N GLN A 448 -18.38 -10.55 -14.73
CA GLN A 448 -18.93 -10.54 -16.07
C GLN A 448 -19.67 -9.22 -16.28
N VAL A 449 -19.25 -8.46 -17.30
CA VAL A 449 -19.86 -7.18 -17.65
C VAL A 449 -20.57 -7.31 -18.99
N LEU A 450 -21.86 -6.99 -19.01
CA LEU A 450 -22.71 -7.10 -20.19
C LEU A 450 -23.34 -5.74 -20.49
N GLY A 451 -23.05 -5.16 -21.66
CA GLY A 451 -23.66 -3.92 -22.11
C GLY A 451 -24.97 -4.18 -22.84
N SER A 452 -26.07 -3.58 -22.36
CA SER A 452 -27.37 -3.66 -23.03
C SER A 452 -27.25 -3.15 -24.47
N PRO A 453 -27.89 -3.79 -25.46
CA PRO A 453 -27.93 -3.29 -26.83
C PRO A 453 -28.74 -1.98 -26.93
N THR A 454 -29.69 -1.75 -26.01
CA THR A 454 -30.56 -0.57 -26.00
C THR A 454 -29.93 0.63 -25.32
N ILE A 455 -30.33 1.81 -25.79
CA ILE A 455 -29.97 3.11 -25.24
C ILE A 455 -31.26 3.79 -24.74
N SER A 456 -31.20 4.45 -23.59
CA SER A 456 -32.34 5.10 -22.92
C SER A 456 -32.00 6.56 -22.58
N ASP A 457 -32.97 7.46 -22.63
CA ASP A 457 -32.78 8.85 -22.20
C ASP A 457 -32.64 8.99 -20.67
N LYS A 458 -33.11 7.99 -19.92
CA LYS A 458 -33.04 7.97 -18.45
C LYS A 458 -32.00 6.96 -17.97
N ALA A 459 -31.23 7.37 -16.95
CA ALA A 459 -30.37 6.48 -16.21
C ALA A 459 -31.22 5.57 -15.29
N VAL A 460 -31.00 4.26 -15.36
CA VAL A 460 -31.67 3.24 -14.54
C VAL A 460 -30.64 2.36 -13.82
N GLY A 461 -30.98 1.86 -12.63
CA GLY A 461 -30.13 0.96 -11.84
C GLY A 461 -28.95 1.64 -11.16
N THR A 462 -28.86 2.97 -11.21
CA THR A 462 -27.75 3.75 -10.63
C THR A 462 -28.21 4.39 -9.32
N THR A 463 -27.40 4.32 -8.27
CA THR A 463 -27.68 4.97 -6.98
C THR A 463 -27.48 6.49 -7.07
N THR A 464 -26.37 6.92 -7.68
CA THR A 464 -26.02 8.34 -7.81
C THR A 464 -25.61 8.68 -9.24
N THR A 465 -26.16 9.75 -9.82
CA THR A 465 -25.72 10.29 -11.12
C THR A 465 -25.25 11.72 -10.91
N ALA A 466 -24.04 12.05 -11.37
CA ALA A 466 -23.53 13.41 -11.22
C ALA A 466 -24.39 14.40 -12.03
N PRO A 467 -24.66 15.62 -11.54
CA PRO A 467 -25.54 16.59 -12.22
C PRO A 467 -25.09 16.96 -13.65
N SER A 468 -23.78 16.91 -13.90
CA SER A 468 -23.16 17.15 -15.21
C SER A 468 -23.34 16.01 -16.20
N THR A 469 -23.71 14.81 -15.74
CA THR A 469 -23.83 13.62 -16.56
C THR A 469 -25.16 13.68 -17.32
N LYS A 470 -25.09 13.74 -18.66
CA LYS A 470 -26.27 13.79 -19.54
C LYS A 470 -26.38 12.53 -20.38
N GLY A 471 -27.62 12.19 -20.72
CA GLY A 471 -27.94 11.09 -21.61
C GLY A 471 -27.61 11.38 -23.08
N PRO A 472 -27.91 10.42 -23.97
CA PRO A 472 -28.59 9.17 -23.64
C PRO A 472 -27.63 8.16 -22.98
N PHE A 473 -28.17 7.18 -22.27
CA PHE A 473 -27.45 6.23 -21.41
C PHE A 473 -27.47 4.82 -21.99
N ARG A 474 -26.35 4.10 -21.84
CA ARG A 474 -26.28 2.65 -22.01
C ARG A 474 -26.20 2.00 -20.62
N GLN A 475 -27.03 0.98 -20.42
CA GLN A 475 -27.01 0.21 -19.18
C GLN A 475 -26.01 -0.95 -19.28
N TYR A 476 -25.26 -1.19 -18.21
CA TYR A 476 -24.39 -2.35 -18.06
C TYR A 476 -24.86 -3.18 -16.87
N THR A 477 -24.90 -4.51 -17.04
CA THR A 477 -25.09 -5.46 -15.94
C THR A 477 -23.72 -6.00 -15.52
N VAL A 478 -23.45 -5.99 -14.22
CA VAL A 478 -22.22 -6.52 -13.61
C VAL A 478 -22.58 -7.70 -12.73
N ASN A 479 -22.17 -8.90 -13.13
CA ASN A 479 -22.32 -10.13 -12.35
C ASN A 479 -20.99 -10.46 -11.68
N TYR A 480 -20.98 -10.50 -10.34
CA TYR A 480 -19.82 -10.80 -9.51
C TYR A 480 -19.76 -12.29 -9.16
N ALA A 481 -18.56 -12.83 -9.08
CA ALA A 481 -18.27 -14.12 -8.45
C ALA A 481 -16.95 -14.01 -7.66
N ALA A 482 -17.03 -13.94 -6.33
CA ALA A 482 -15.88 -13.77 -5.44
C ALA A 482 -15.59 -15.02 -4.60
N LEU A 483 -14.31 -15.18 -4.22
CA LEU A 483 -13.87 -16.27 -3.35
C LEU A 483 -14.32 -16.04 -1.90
N PRO A 484 -15.15 -16.92 -1.30
CA PRO A 484 -15.62 -16.76 0.07
C PRO A 484 -14.48 -16.78 1.10
N SER A 485 -13.41 -17.55 0.82
CA SER A 485 -12.21 -17.63 1.67
C SER A 485 -11.45 -16.31 1.79
N ASN A 486 -11.75 -15.31 0.95
CA ASN A 486 -11.12 -14.00 1.02
C ASN A 486 -11.89 -13.01 1.91
N VAL A 487 -13.16 -13.25 2.22
CA VAL A 487 -13.95 -12.39 3.11
C VAL A 487 -13.97 -12.94 4.54
N SER A 488 -14.29 -12.09 5.51
CA SER A 488 -14.37 -12.45 6.92
C SER A 488 -15.78 -12.93 7.26
N LEU A 489 -15.88 -14.11 7.87
CA LEU A 489 -17.14 -14.83 8.11
C LEU A 489 -17.20 -15.31 9.56
N PRO A 490 -17.23 -14.39 10.55
CA PRO A 490 -17.26 -14.77 11.96
C PRO A 490 -18.48 -15.62 12.28
N THR A 491 -18.30 -16.57 13.17
CA THR A 491 -19.36 -17.45 13.66
C THR A 491 -20.06 -16.80 14.86
N GLU A 492 -21.39 -16.78 14.84
CA GLU A 492 -22.25 -16.35 15.94
C GLU A 492 -22.45 -17.49 16.95
N ASP A 493 -22.91 -17.17 18.16
CA ASP A 493 -23.16 -18.16 19.23
C ASP A 493 -24.17 -19.26 18.82
N ASN A 494 -25.06 -18.95 17.89
CA ASN A 494 -26.05 -19.88 17.31
C ASN A 494 -25.47 -20.82 16.24
N GLY A 495 -24.18 -20.69 15.90
CA GLY A 495 -23.49 -21.46 14.85
C GLY A 495 -23.63 -20.90 13.43
N ASN A 496 -24.37 -19.81 13.23
CA ASN A 496 -24.46 -19.13 11.94
C ASN A 496 -23.17 -18.34 11.65
N HIS A 497 -22.96 -17.99 10.37
CA HIS A 497 -21.85 -17.15 9.94
C HIS A 497 -22.36 -15.80 9.41
N VAL A 498 -21.74 -14.70 9.84
CA VAL A 498 -22.11 -13.37 9.34
C VAL A 498 -21.32 -13.03 8.08
N LEU A 499 -22.03 -12.79 6.98
CA LEU A 499 -21.48 -12.18 5.77
C LEU A 499 -21.90 -10.71 5.75
N ALA A 500 -20.94 -9.78 5.80
CA ALA A 500 -21.19 -8.37 5.53
C ALA A 500 -20.22 -7.85 4.46
N VAL A 501 -20.76 -7.57 3.26
CA VAL A 501 -20.00 -7.13 2.09
C VAL A 501 -20.69 -5.97 1.38
N GLN A 502 -19.93 -5.14 0.69
CA GLN A 502 -20.46 -4.06 -0.14
C GLN A 502 -19.98 -4.21 -1.58
N PHE A 503 -20.90 -4.13 -2.53
CA PHE A 503 -20.62 -4.13 -3.96
C PHE A 503 -20.75 -2.71 -4.51
N VAL A 504 -19.74 -2.24 -5.23
CA VAL A 504 -19.72 -0.88 -5.78
C VAL A 504 -19.31 -0.91 -7.25
N VAL A 505 -19.95 -0.08 -8.06
CA VAL A 505 -19.45 0.32 -9.37
C VAL A 505 -19.45 1.83 -9.46
N ILE A 506 -18.36 2.42 -9.95
CA ILE A 506 -18.28 3.84 -10.31
C ILE A 506 -17.89 3.93 -11.78
N ALA A 507 -18.66 4.68 -12.55
CA ALA A 507 -18.30 5.04 -13.91
C ALA A 507 -17.57 6.38 -13.90
N TYR A 508 -16.41 6.42 -14.54
CA TYR A 508 -15.60 7.62 -14.71
C TYR A 508 -15.50 8.02 -16.17
N ASP A 509 -15.34 9.32 -16.44
CA ASP A 509 -14.84 9.78 -17.73
C ASP A 509 -13.32 9.62 -17.86
N ARG A 510 -12.77 10.12 -18.98
CA ARG A 510 -11.32 10.10 -19.27
C ARG A 510 -10.48 10.89 -18.27
N ASP A 511 -11.05 11.94 -17.67
CA ASP A 511 -10.37 12.84 -16.74
C ASP A 511 -10.47 12.33 -15.29
N GLY A 512 -11.24 11.26 -15.07
CA GLY A 512 -11.42 10.66 -13.74
C GLY A 512 -12.52 11.34 -12.92
N LYS A 513 -13.41 12.10 -13.57
CA LYS A 513 -14.63 12.61 -12.93
C LYS A 513 -15.65 11.48 -12.85
N ALA A 514 -16.20 11.26 -11.65
CA ALA A 514 -17.28 10.29 -11.46
C ALA A 514 -18.55 10.77 -12.18
N LEU A 515 -19.10 9.92 -13.05
CA LEU A 515 -20.30 10.19 -13.85
C LEU A 515 -21.54 9.59 -13.20
N SER A 516 -21.43 8.36 -12.74
CA SER A 516 -22.49 7.60 -12.08
C SER A 516 -21.89 6.55 -11.15
N SER A 517 -22.66 6.14 -10.14
CA SER A 517 -22.26 5.05 -9.25
C SER A 517 -23.46 4.24 -8.75
N VAL A 518 -23.20 2.99 -8.44
CA VAL A 518 -24.10 2.10 -7.71
C VAL A 518 -23.35 1.53 -6.52
N ASN A 519 -24.00 1.51 -5.35
CA ASN A 519 -23.44 0.99 -4.12
C ASN A 519 -24.52 0.20 -3.37
N ASN A 520 -24.24 -1.07 -3.10
CA ASN A 520 -25.14 -1.98 -2.41
C ASN A 520 -24.40 -2.74 -1.29
N PRO A 521 -24.56 -2.33 -0.01
CA PRO A 521 -24.16 -3.14 1.13
C PRO A 521 -25.14 -4.30 1.35
N ILE A 522 -24.60 -5.46 1.72
CA ILE A 522 -25.32 -6.69 2.05
C ILE A 522 -24.82 -7.16 3.40
N SER A 523 -25.75 -7.48 4.31
CA SER A 523 -25.45 -8.11 5.60
C SER A 523 -26.43 -9.25 5.83
N VAL A 524 -25.93 -10.47 6.00
CA VAL A 524 -26.75 -11.69 6.15
C VAL A 524 -26.10 -12.62 7.18
N SER A 525 -26.92 -13.15 8.09
CA SER A 525 -26.55 -14.29 8.95
C SER A 525 -26.89 -15.58 8.20
N LEU A 526 -25.86 -16.32 7.82
CA LEU A 526 -25.91 -17.55 7.02
C LEU A 526 -26.05 -18.76 7.95
N LYS A 527 -27.06 -19.59 7.73
CA LYS A 527 -27.15 -20.90 8.39
C LYS A 527 -25.97 -21.78 7.96
N PRO A 528 -25.56 -22.78 8.76
CA PRO A 528 -24.45 -23.68 8.39
C PRO A 528 -24.56 -24.28 6.98
N THR A 529 -25.76 -24.68 6.55
CA THR A 529 -26.00 -25.21 5.19
C THR A 529 -25.81 -24.16 4.09
N ASP A 530 -26.24 -22.92 4.33
CA ASP A 530 -26.09 -21.82 3.38
C ASP A 530 -24.62 -21.38 3.30
N TYR A 531 -23.91 -21.42 4.43
CA TYR A 531 -22.47 -21.22 4.50
C TYR A 531 -21.71 -22.27 3.68
N GLU A 532 -22.00 -23.57 3.83
CA GLU A 532 -21.38 -24.64 3.03
C GLU A 532 -21.68 -24.47 1.52
N GLY A 533 -22.92 -24.13 1.18
CA GLY A 533 -23.33 -23.83 -0.19
C GLY A 533 -22.58 -22.62 -0.78
N MET A 534 -22.38 -21.57 0.01
CA MET A 534 -21.58 -20.42 -0.39
C MET A 534 -20.10 -20.76 -0.54
N MET A 535 -19.52 -21.53 0.40
CA MET A 535 -18.11 -21.93 0.36
C MET A 535 -17.75 -22.73 -0.90
N SER A 536 -18.70 -23.54 -1.40
CA SER A 536 -18.55 -24.30 -2.65
C SER A 536 -18.93 -23.50 -3.90
N GLY A 537 -19.97 -22.66 -3.81
CA GLY A 537 -20.55 -21.94 -4.96
C GLY A 537 -19.98 -20.54 -5.24
N GLY A 538 -19.27 -19.94 -4.27
CA GLY A 538 -18.79 -18.57 -4.31
C GLY A 538 -19.83 -17.51 -3.91
N ILE A 539 -19.36 -16.29 -3.61
CA ILE A 539 -20.24 -15.13 -3.37
C ILE A 539 -20.64 -14.57 -4.73
N LYS A 540 -21.94 -14.61 -5.05
CA LYS A 540 -22.50 -14.12 -6.32
C LYS A 540 -23.44 -12.95 -6.08
N TYR A 541 -23.32 -11.92 -6.91
CA TYR A 541 -24.19 -10.75 -6.86
C TYR A 541 -24.34 -10.14 -8.24
N SER A 542 -25.47 -9.47 -8.52
CA SER A 542 -25.71 -8.78 -9.79
C SER A 542 -26.24 -7.38 -9.51
N GLN A 543 -25.67 -6.39 -10.20
CA GLN A 543 -26.18 -5.01 -10.19
C GLN A 543 -26.00 -4.37 -11.55
N GLN A 544 -26.79 -3.33 -11.79
CA GLN A 544 -26.77 -2.59 -13.05
C GLN A 544 -26.19 -1.20 -12.81
N ILE A 545 -25.64 -0.59 -13.86
CA ILE A 545 -25.23 0.82 -13.86
C ILE A 545 -25.54 1.44 -15.21
N SER A 546 -26.02 2.67 -15.22
CA SER A 546 -26.20 3.45 -16.44
C SER A 546 -25.06 4.42 -16.59
N VAL A 547 -24.47 4.45 -17.79
CA VAL A 547 -23.38 5.37 -18.14
C VAL A 547 -23.73 6.11 -19.44
N PRO A 548 -23.22 7.33 -19.67
CA PRO A 548 -23.40 8.00 -20.95
C PRO A 548 -23.03 7.09 -22.12
N ALA A 549 -23.91 7.00 -23.11
CA ALA A 549 -23.69 6.19 -24.30
C ALA A 549 -22.67 6.83 -25.27
N LYS A 550 -22.37 8.11 -25.08
CA LYS A 550 -21.38 8.88 -25.84
C LYS A 550 -20.13 9.12 -25.00
N GLY A 551 -18.98 9.08 -25.65
CA GLY A 551 -17.68 9.23 -25.00
C GLY A 551 -17.16 7.92 -24.43
N GLU A 552 -15.89 7.92 -24.05
CA GLU A 552 -15.28 6.76 -23.40
C GLU A 552 -15.48 6.85 -21.90
N THR A 553 -15.91 5.74 -21.31
CA THR A 553 -16.16 5.62 -19.87
C THR A 553 -15.41 4.44 -19.30
N PHE A 554 -15.02 4.53 -18.04
CA PHE A 554 -14.26 3.52 -17.32
C PHE A 554 -15.06 3.06 -16.12
N LEU A 555 -15.38 1.77 -16.05
CA LEU A 555 -16.04 1.16 -14.92
C LEU A 555 -14.97 0.74 -13.91
N ARG A 556 -14.98 1.34 -12.72
CA ARG A 556 -14.28 0.83 -11.55
C ARG A 556 -15.28 -0.01 -10.76
N ILE A 557 -15.00 -1.30 -10.61
CA ILE A 557 -15.90 -2.30 -10.03
C ILE A 557 -15.21 -2.88 -8.80
N GLY A 558 -15.86 -2.91 -7.65
CA GLY A 558 -15.24 -3.41 -6.42
C GLY A 558 -16.19 -4.11 -5.45
N ILE A 559 -15.56 -4.84 -4.53
CA ILE A 559 -16.15 -5.58 -3.42
C ILE A 559 -15.37 -5.19 -2.16
N HIS A 560 -16.09 -4.92 -1.07
CA HIS A 560 -15.52 -4.61 0.24
C HIS A 560 -16.08 -5.57 1.28
N ASP A 561 -15.20 -6.28 1.98
CA ASP A 561 -15.53 -6.99 3.21
C ASP A 561 -15.62 -5.97 4.35
N LEU A 562 -16.85 -5.72 4.83
CA LEU A 562 -17.12 -4.69 5.84
C LEU A 562 -16.62 -5.09 7.23
N ILE A 563 -16.35 -6.38 7.46
CA ILE A 563 -15.87 -6.91 8.75
C ILE A 563 -14.35 -6.88 8.77
N GLY A 564 -13.72 -7.51 7.77
CA GLY A 564 -12.27 -7.60 7.66
C GLY A 564 -11.61 -6.37 7.07
N ASN A 565 -12.39 -5.40 6.60
CA ASN A 565 -11.94 -4.23 5.85
C ASN A 565 -11.01 -4.60 4.68
N LYS A 566 -11.29 -5.70 3.97
CA LYS A 566 -10.53 -6.18 2.80
C LYS A 566 -11.23 -5.74 1.53
N VAL A 567 -10.48 -5.45 0.48
CA VAL A 567 -11.07 -4.95 -0.78
C VAL A 567 -10.53 -5.69 -2.00
N GLY A 568 -11.40 -5.86 -2.99
CA GLY A 568 -11.05 -6.23 -4.34
C GLY A 568 -11.65 -5.20 -5.29
N ALA A 569 -10.91 -4.78 -6.31
CA ALA A 569 -11.47 -3.94 -7.37
C ALA A 569 -10.90 -4.35 -8.73
N ILE A 570 -11.48 -3.86 -9.82
CA ILE A 570 -10.96 -3.91 -11.19
C ILE A 570 -11.35 -2.62 -11.92
N GLU A 571 -10.63 -2.30 -12.99
CA GLU A 571 -10.96 -1.18 -13.88
C GLU A 571 -11.11 -1.68 -15.32
N ILE A 572 -12.22 -1.33 -15.96
CA ILE A 572 -12.57 -1.81 -17.30
C ILE A 572 -13.03 -0.62 -18.14
N PRO A 573 -12.39 -0.32 -19.29
CA PRO A 573 -12.96 0.63 -20.23
C PRO A 573 -14.20 0.00 -20.88
N THR A 574 -15.29 0.75 -21.02
CA THR A 574 -16.53 0.24 -21.61
C THR A 574 -16.35 -0.20 -23.07
N SER A 575 -15.31 0.29 -23.76
CA SER A 575 -14.90 -0.17 -25.08
C SER A 575 -14.36 -1.61 -25.13
N ALA A 576 -13.92 -2.16 -23.99
CA ALA A 576 -13.49 -3.56 -23.88
C ALA A 576 -14.65 -4.52 -23.56
N VAL A 577 -15.85 -4.00 -23.28
CA VAL A 577 -17.03 -4.84 -23.01
C VAL A 577 -17.63 -5.27 -24.34
N PRO A 578 -17.75 -6.58 -24.61
CA PRO A 578 -18.36 -7.06 -25.84
C PRO A 578 -19.85 -6.66 -25.90
N PRO A 579 -20.38 -6.34 -27.09
CA PRO A 579 -21.80 -6.12 -27.25
C PRO A 579 -22.55 -7.42 -26.91
N GLN A 580 -23.63 -7.30 -26.15
CA GLN A 580 -24.49 -8.43 -25.87
C GLN A 580 -25.08 -8.92 -27.21
N LYS A 581 -24.89 -10.20 -27.54
CA LYS A 581 -25.54 -10.78 -28.72
C LYS A 581 -27.07 -10.74 -28.50
N PRO A 582 -27.84 -10.31 -29.52
CA PRO A 582 -29.29 -10.19 -29.41
C PRO A 582 -29.99 -11.52 -29.14
#